data_AF-A0A372RBB2-F1
#
_entry.id   AF-A0A372RBB2-F1
#
_cell.length_a   1.000
_cell.length_b   1.000
_cell.length_c   1.000
_cell.angle_alpha   90.00
_cell.angle_beta   90.00
_cell.angle_gamma   90.00
#
_symmetry.space_group_name_H-M   'P 1'
#
loop_
_entity.id
_entity.type
_entity.pdbx_description
1 polymer ?
#
loop_
_entity_poly.entity_id
_entity_poly.type
_entity_poly.pdbx_seq_one_letter_code
_entity_poly.pdbx_strand_id
1 'polypeptide(L)'
;MSSKFLEELSNDYEKLFEIEIGYDVIIYSGEEPNIKEIHAHSNILSFSNEWAEKQDGKIYFKKSNISPHLFDIILRFIYSRNIELKNLQGPDVLKLLIAVDELNIHQLISHIQEYLIEHQTEFLHQNPSDPKISFNSDKFVNLKAPLLELLLKRDDLNLDEIEVWESLVKWCFAQQNINNDPTKWDKDDITKIERSLHVFIPLIRFNDIEPIDFFYRVYNYKDVLPQDLIHDHLEFHIVPDVKPKTNVPLPRKSNLKPKLDSTIIQSNHIPLIASWIDRKDSLHYNNENIPYNFKLLYHTGRNRFDAASLHRNCDNKGATIWVAKIQGSTQLIGGYNGWELWLEKY
;
A
#
# COMPACT_ATOMS: atom_id res chain seq x y z
N MET A 1 54.42 7.60 -7.58
CA MET A 1 53.37 6.91 -6.79
C MET A 1 52.22 7.88 -6.59
N SER A 2 50.98 7.43 -6.74
CA SER A 2 49.78 8.24 -6.48
C SER A 2 49.13 7.72 -5.20
N SER A 3 48.90 8.61 -4.24
CA SER A 3 48.14 8.34 -3.01
C SER A 3 46.81 9.07 -3.08
N LYS A 4 45.73 8.43 -2.61
CA LYS A 4 44.38 9.01 -2.57
C LYS A 4 43.89 9.04 -1.12
N PHE A 5 43.39 10.19 -0.66
CA PHE A 5 42.93 10.42 0.71
C PHE A 5 41.42 10.65 0.74
N LEU A 6 40.65 9.63 0.31
CA LEU A 6 39.19 9.76 0.13
C LEU A 6 38.42 9.86 1.45
N GLU A 7 38.93 9.23 2.51
CA GLU A 7 38.32 9.26 3.85
C GLU A 7 38.46 10.65 4.49
N GLU A 8 39.64 11.27 4.40
CA GLU A 8 39.86 12.64 4.86
C GLU A 8 38.95 13.62 4.11
N LEU A 9 38.85 13.48 2.79
CA LEU A 9 37.97 14.31 1.97
C LEU A 9 36.49 14.13 2.35
N SER A 10 36.04 12.89 2.61
CA SER A 10 34.68 12.60 3.07
C SER A 10 34.38 13.28 4.42
N ASN A 11 35.31 13.18 5.37
CA ASN A 11 35.19 13.82 6.69
C ASN A 11 35.15 15.35 6.58
N ASP A 12 35.91 15.94 5.66
CA ASP A 12 35.90 17.38 5.45
C ASP A 12 34.57 17.88 4.84
N TYR A 13 33.93 17.09 3.97
CA TYR A 13 32.56 17.38 3.51
C TYR A 13 31.52 17.20 4.61
N GLU A 14 31.63 16.18 5.46
CA GLU A 14 30.72 16.04 6.61
C GLU A 14 30.81 17.24 7.55
N LYS A 15 32.03 17.70 7.87
CA LYS A 15 32.22 18.94 8.64
C LYS A 15 31.62 20.16 7.95
N LEU A 16 31.75 20.27 6.63
CA LEU A 16 31.15 21.37 5.87
C LEU A 16 29.62 21.39 6.03
N PHE A 17 28.97 20.22 6.06
CA PHE A 17 27.55 20.13 6.36
C PHE A 17 27.23 20.61 7.78
N GLU A 18 28.03 20.24 8.78
CA GLU A 18 27.79 20.59 10.18
C GLU A 18 28.05 22.07 10.52
N ILE A 19 29.04 22.71 9.90
CA ILE A 19 29.37 24.12 10.18
C ILE A 19 28.41 25.10 9.49
N GLU A 20 27.67 24.65 8.48
CA GLU A 20 26.70 25.44 7.72
C GLU A 20 27.30 26.74 7.12
N ILE A 21 28.60 26.79 6.85
CA ILE A 21 29.26 27.98 6.30
C ILE A 21 29.14 27.99 4.77
N GLY A 22 28.58 29.08 4.22
CA GLY A 22 28.51 29.27 2.77
C GLY A 22 27.36 28.52 2.10
N TYR A 23 26.37 28.07 2.87
CA TYR A 23 25.16 27.44 2.36
C TYR A 23 24.37 28.37 1.44
N ASP A 24 23.81 27.79 0.39
CA ASP A 24 22.95 28.46 -0.59
C ASP A 24 21.62 27.70 -0.79
N VAL A 25 21.38 26.62 -0.04
CA VAL A 25 20.14 25.84 -0.03
C VAL A 25 19.54 25.81 1.37
N ILE A 26 18.23 26.06 1.46
CA ILE A 26 17.40 25.95 2.66
C ILE A 26 16.33 24.89 2.43
N ILE A 27 16.32 23.86 3.27
CA ILE A 27 15.40 22.73 3.18
C ILE A 27 14.45 22.76 4.38
N TYR A 28 13.14 22.81 4.11
CA TYR A 28 12.11 22.61 5.12
C TYR A 28 11.62 21.16 5.08
N SER A 29 11.94 20.40 6.12
CA SER A 29 11.60 18.97 6.26
C SER A 29 10.60 18.76 7.39
N GLY A 30 9.63 17.86 7.19
CA GLY A 30 8.61 17.49 8.17
C GLY A 30 7.31 18.29 8.09
N GLU A 31 6.36 17.92 8.96
CA GLU A 31 5.06 18.57 9.13
C GLU A 31 4.94 19.18 10.53
N GLU A 32 4.13 20.24 10.66
CA GLU A 32 3.86 20.90 11.95
C GLU A 32 3.38 19.88 13.00
N PRO A 33 3.90 19.91 14.24
CA PRO A 33 4.83 20.89 14.82
C PRO A 33 6.32 20.56 14.65
N ASN A 34 6.67 19.51 13.91
CA ASN A 34 8.03 18.95 13.81
C ASN A 34 8.76 19.39 12.53
N ILE A 35 8.49 20.60 12.04
CA ILE A 35 9.22 21.15 10.88
C ILE A 35 10.62 21.56 11.32
N LYS A 36 11.63 21.21 10.53
CA LYS A 36 13.01 21.65 10.71
C LYS A 36 13.51 22.34 9.44
N GLU A 37 14.18 23.47 9.64
CA GLU A 37 15.00 24.14 8.64
C GLU A 37 16.40 23.51 8.64
N ILE A 38 16.90 23.14 7.46
CA ILE A 38 18.20 22.49 7.27
C ILE A 38 18.97 23.23 6.18
N HIS A 39 20.23 23.58 6.45
CA HIS A 39 21.11 24.27 5.52
C HIS A 39 21.96 23.31 4.70
N ALA A 40 22.14 23.59 3.41
CA ALA A 40 22.96 22.75 2.52
C ALA A 40 23.58 23.55 1.35
N HIS A 41 24.41 22.87 0.57
CA HIS A 41 25.18 23.46 -0.53
C HIS A 41 24.75 22.84 -1.87
N SER A 42 24.34 23.69 -2.81
CA SER A 42 23.79 23.29 -4.11
C SER A 42 24.81 22.53 -4.96
N ASN A 43 26.08 22.91 -4.88
CA ASN A 43 27.20 22.27 -5.57
C ASN A 43 27.45 20.82 -5.11
N ILE A 44 27.09 20.48 -3.88
CA ILE A 44 27.22 19.13 -3.33
C ILE A 44 25.97 18.31 -3.64
N LEU A 45 24.80 18.91 -3.44
CA LEU A 45 23.53 18.22 -3.63
C LEU A 45 23.27 17.78 -5.07
N SER A 46 23.81 18.49 -6.07
CA SER A 46 23.61 18.19 -7.50
C SER A 46 22.14 17.92 -7.87
N PHE A 47 21.20 18.62 -7.24
CA PHE A 47 19.77 18.44 -7.51
C PHE A 47 19.40 18.92 -8.91
N SER A 48 18.49 18.20 -9.57
CA SER A 48 17.73 18.78 -10.69
C SER A 48 16.84 19.90 -10.15
N ASN A 49 16.90 21.07 -10.79
CA ASN A 49 16.28 22.33 -10.33
C ASN A 49 14.73 22.32 -10.36
N GLU A 50 14.05 21.18 -10.53
CA GLU A 50 12.63 21.15 -10.91
C GLU A 50 11.66 21.54 -9.77
N TRP A 51 12.10 21.48 -8.51
CA TRP A 51 11.27 21.77 -7.32
C TRP A 51 11.83 22.87 -6.42
N ALA A 52 12.83 23.61 -6.90
CA ALA A 52 13.58 24.59 -6.12
C ALA A 52 13.15 26.02 -6.45
N GLU A 53 12.65 26.77 -5.46
CA GLU A 53 12.42 28.20 -5.61
C GLU A 53 13.72 28.98 -5.36
N LYS A 54 14.03 29.96 -6.22
CA LYS A 54 15.20 30.82 -6.03
C LYS A 54 14.75 32.21 -5.58
N GLN A 55 15.15 32.63 -4.39
CA GLN A 55 14.90 33.96 -3.87
C GLN A 55 16.17 34.49 -3.18
N ASP A 56 16.55 35.73 -3.48
CA ASP A 56 17.72 36.41 -2.88
C ASP A 56 19.04 35.62 -2.92
N GLY A 57 19.27 34.88 -4.00
CA GLY A 57 20.49 34.07 -4.19
C GLY A 57 20.50 32.75 -3.41
N LYS A 58 19.43 32.44 -2.68
CA LYS A 58 19.23 31.13 -2.02
C LYS A 58 18.20 30.28 -2.75
N ILE A 59 18.34 28.97 -2.60
CA ILE A 59 17.44 27.94 -3.11
C ILE A 59 16.60 27.41 -1.95
N TYR A 60 15.29 27.34 -2.13
CA TYR A 60 14.36 26.82 -1.14
C TYR A 60 13.75 25.51 -1.62
N PHE A 61 13.73 24.52 -0.73
CA PHE A 61 13.20 23.19 -0.99
C PHE A 61 12.31 22.75 0.17
N LYS A 62 11.09 22.26 -0.11
CA LYS A 62 10.15 21.83 0.93
C LYS A 62 9.74 20.37 0.71
N LYS A 63 9.92 19.54 1.74
CA LYS A 63 9.54 18.12 1.77
C LYS A 63 8.91 17.77 3.11
N SER A 64 7.61 17.97 3.20
CA SER A 64 6.88 17.73 4.45
C SER A 64 6.72 16.25 4.80
N ASN A 65 6.69 15.40 3.77
CA ASN A 65 6.51 13.96 3.88
C ASN A 65 7.77 13.19 4.33
N ILE A 66 8.92 13.86 4.43
CA ILE A 66 10.17 13.28 4.94
C ILE A 66 10.47 13.93 6.29
N SER A 67 10.62 13.12 7.33
CA SER A 67 10.94 13.65 8.67
C SER A 67 12.35 14.27 8.73
N PRO A 68 12.57 15.28 9.59
CA PRO A 68 13.88 15.91 9.73
C PRO A 68 15.04 14.94 9.99
N HIS A 69 14.79 13.90 10.79
CA HIS A 69 15.79 12.89 11.12
C HIS A 69 16.21 12.07 9.90
N LEU A 70 15.25 11.61 9.09
CA LEU A 70 15.56 10.85 7.88
C LEU A 70 16.22 11.73 6.83
N PHE A 71 15.81 13.00 6.73
CA PHE A 71 16.45 13.95 5.81
C PHE A 71 17.91 14.21 6.19
N ASP A 72 18.21 14.34 7.49
CA ASP A 72 19.59 14.48 8.00
C ASP A 72 20.47 13.28 7.59
N ILE A 73 19.96 12.05 7.74
CA ILE A 73 20.67 10.83 7.32
C ILE A 73 20.97 10.86 5.82
N ILE A 74 20.00 11.28 5.00
CA ILE A 74 20.16 11.38 3.54
C ILE A 74 21.22 12.42 3.18
N LEU A 75 21.19 13.59 3.82
CA LEU A 75 22.17 14.65 3.57
C LEU A 75 23.57 14.20 4.00
N ARG A 76 23.73 13.62 5.19
CA ARG A 76 25.01 13.04 5.62
C ARG A 76 25.56 12.06 4.60
N PHE A 77 24.73 11.18 4.02
CA PHE A 77 25.15 10.30 2.93
C PHE A 77 25.59 11.06 1.68
N ILE A 78 24.87 12.11 1.26
CA ILE A 78 25.24 12.89 0.07
C ILE A 78 26.62 13.55 0.25
N TYR A 79 26.92 14.08 1.44
CA TYR A 79 28.19 14.74 1.74
C TYR A 79 29.34 13.75 1.95
N SER A 80 29.13 12.73 2.79
CA SER A 80 30.20 11.84 3.25
C SER A 80 30.31 10.53 2.46
N ARG A 81 29.27 10.15 1.69
CA ARG A 81 29.10 8.80 1.12
C ARG A 81 29.09 7.67 2.15
N ASN A 82 28.80 8.00 3.41
CA ASN A 82 28.67 7.07 4.51
C ASN A 82 27.21 7.02 5.00
N ILE A 83 26.74 5.84 5.43
CA ILE A 83 25.42 5.68 6.04
C ILE A 83 25.44 4.60 7.13
N GLU A 84 24.77 4.88 8.24
CA GLU A 84 24.65 3.96 9.39
C GLU A 84 23.19 3.55 9.58
N LEU A 85 22.83 2.35 9.14
CA LEU A 85 21.45 1.84 9.21
C LEU A 85 21.13 1.04 10.50
N LYS A 86 22.16 0.56 11.20
CA LYS A 86 22.02 -0.34 12.37
C LYS A 86 21.24 0.24 13.55
N ASN A 87 21.16 1.57 13.65
CA ASN A 87 20.48 2.25 14.75
C ASN A 87 19.01 2.56 14.41
N LEU A 88 18.56 2.29 13.19
CA LEU A 88 17.20 2.54 12.73
C LEU A 88 16.30 1.33 12.99
N GLN A 89 15.07 1.61 13.39
CA GLN A 89 14.03 0.60 13.46
C GLN A 89 13.52 0.26 12.05
N GLY A 90 13.04 -0.96 11.84
CA GLY A 90 12.52 -1.42 10.54
C GLY A 90 11.56 -0.42 9.84
N PRO A 91 10.56 0.16 10.53
CA PRO A 91 9.69 1.18 9.94
C PRO A 91 10.43 2.41 9.43
N ASP A 92 11.48 2.84 10.13
CA ASP A 92 12.28 4.01 9.77
C ASP A 92 13.21 3.72 8.59
N VAL A 93 13.76 2.50 8.50
CA VAL A 93 14.51 2.05 7.32
C VAL A 93 13.61 2.00 6.09
N LEU A 94 12.35 1.56 6.24
CA LEU A 94 11.40 1.53 5.13
C LEU A 94 10.95 2.94 4.72
N LYS A 95 10.73 3.86 5.67
CA LYS A 95 10.50 5.29 5.37
C LYS A 95 11.70 5.91 4.68
N LEU A 96 12.92 5.55 5.09
CA LEU A 96 14.14 5.99 4.45
C LEU A 96 14.20 5.51 2.99
N LEU A 97 13.86 4.24 2.71
CA LEU A 97 13.76 3.71 1.34
C LEU A 97 12.82 4.56 0.48
N ILE A 98 11.64 4.88 0.99
CA ILE A 98 10.65 5.71 0.28
C ILE A 98 11.19 7.13 0.04
N ALA A 99 11.83 7.72 1.05
CA ALA A 99 12.40 9.06 0.94
C ALA A 99 13.53 9.12 -0.10
N VAL A 100 14.44 8.14 -0.12
CA VAL A 100 15.55 8.12 -1.09
C VAL A 100 15.07 7.79 -2.51
N ASP A 101 14.01 6.99 -2.61
CA ASP A 101 13.34 6.72 -3.88
C ASP A 101 12.71 8.00 -4.42
N GLU A 102 11.96 8.75 -3.61
CA GLU A 102 11.38 10.04 -3.98
C GLU A 102 12.43 11.05 -4.45
N LEU A 103 13.57 11.11 -3.76
CA LEU A 103 14.70 11.99 -4.08
C LEU A 103 15.60 11.45 -5.22
N ASN A 104 15.27 10.30 -5.81
CA ASN A 104 16.04 9.65 -6.90
C ASN A 104 17.50 9.33 -6.54
N ILE A 105 17.78 8.93 -5.30
CA ILE A 105 19.14 8.61 -4.84
C ILE A 105 19.44 7.13 -5.07
N HIS A 106 19.60 6.74 -6.33
CA HIS A 106 19.67 5.34 -6.77
C HIS A 106 20.72 4.48 -6.04
N GLN A 107 21.89 5.03 -5.71
CA GLN A 107 22.94 4.31 -4.98
C GLN A 107 22.46 3.82 -3.61
N LEU A 108 21.64 4.62 -2.94
CA LEU A 108 21.17 4.32 -1.59
C LEU A 108 19.97 3.36 -1.60
N ILE A 109 19.16 3.40 -2.66
CA ILE A 109 18.02 2.48 -2.86
C ILE A 109 18.49 1.02 -2.79
N SER A 110 19.51 0.63 -3.56
CA SER A 110 19.97 -0.77 -3.57
C SER A 110 20.50 -1.22 -2.20
N HIS A 111 21.29 -0.35 -1.56
CA HIS A 111 21.90 -0.65 -0.26
C HIS A 111 20.85 -0.81 0.85
N ILE A 112 19.84 0.06 0.90
CA ILE A 112 18.75 -0.05 1.89
C ILE A 112 17.91 -1.30 1.64
N GLN A 113 17.62 -1.64 0.38
CA GLN A 113 16.88 -2.87 0.07
C GLN A 113 17.64 -4.11 0.55
N GLU A 114 18.96 -4.19 0.34
CA GLU A 114 19.80 -5.28 0.85
C GLU A 114 19.73 -5.36 2.38
N TYR A 115 19.91 -4.24 3.05
CA TYR A 115 19.84 -4.17 4.51
C TYR A 115 18.46 -4.63 5.06
N LEU A 116 17.36 -4.23 4.40
CA LEU A 116 16.02 -4.68 4.78
C LEU A 116 15.86 -6.19 4.64
N ILE A 117 16.35 -6.77 3.54
CA ILE A 117 16.29 -8.21 3.26
C ILE A 117 17.13 -9.00 4.28
N GLU A 118 18.33 -8.53 4.60
CA GLU A 118 19.31 -9.24 5.44
C GLU A 118 19.07 -9.09 6.94
N HIS A 119 18.55 -7.94 7.38
CA HIS A 119 18.50 -7.59 8.80
C HIS A 119 17.11 -7.23 9.33
N GLN A 120 16.11 -7.05 8.48
CA GLN A 120 14.77 -6.59 8.88
C GLN A 120 13.65 -7.50 8.36
N THR A 121 13.95 -8.76 7.99
CA THR A 121 12.97 -9.73 7.50
C THR A 121 11.82 -9.95 8.49
N GLU A 122 12.14 -10.05 9.79
CA GLU A 122 11.15 -10.25 10.84
C GLU A 122 10.18 -9.05 10.94
N PHE A 123 10.72 -7.82 10.85
CA PHE A 123 9.91 -6.60 10.79
C PHE A 123 8.97 -6.62 9.58
N LEU A 124 9.47 -6.99 8.40
CA LEU A 124 8.68 -7.03 7.16
C LEU A 124 7.53 -8.03 7.24
N HIS A 125 7.67 -9.10 8.05
CA HIS A 125 6.62 -10.09 8.30
C HIS A 125 5.59 -9.69 9.37
N GLN A 126 6.01 -9.01 10.44
CA GLN A 126 5.19 -8.94 11.67
C GLN A 126 4.44 -7.62 11.88
N ASN A 127 4.85 -6.51 11.26
CA ASN A 127 4.39 -5.17 11.71
C ASN A 127 3.46 -4.45 10.72
N PRO A 128 2.20 -4.18 11.10
CA PRO A 128 1.24 -3.44 10.29
C PRO A 128 1.38 -1.90 10.33
N SER A 129 2.52 -1.37 10.75
CA SER A 129 2.74 0.07 10.86
C SER A 129 3.29 0.64 9.54
N ASP A 130 2.38 1.26 8.79
CA ASP A 130 2.56 1.86 7.46
C ASP A 130 3.74 2.84 7.41
N PRO A 131 4.66 2.61 6.45
CA PRO A 131 4.88 3.67 5.49
C PRO A 131 4.40 3.22 4.11
N LYS A 132 3.57 4.06 3.49
CA LYS A 132 2.88 3.76 2.24
C LYS A 132 3.89 3.46 1.14
N ILE A 133 4.17 2.18 0.92
CA ILE A 133 4.84 1.75 -0.29
C ILE A 133 3.80 1.87 -1.40
N SER A 134 3.97 2.87 -2.26
CA SER A 134 3.10 3.02 -3.43
C SER A 134 3.51 2.01 -4.49
N PHE A 135 2.76 0.91 -4.61
CA PHE A 135 2.94 -0.06 -5.71
C PHE A 135 2.62 0.57 -7.08
N ASN A 136 1.90 1.69 -7.07
CA ASN A 136 1.55 2.46 -8.27
C ASN A 136 2.65 3.45 -8.70
N SER A 137 3.81 3.50 -8.03
CA SER A 137 4.92 4.32 -8.51
C SER A 137 5.62 3.64 -9.70
N ASP A 138 6.05 4.43 -10.68
CA ASP A 138 6.89 3.94 -11.79
C ASP A 138 8.21 3.31 -11.29
N LYS A 139 8.53 3.49 -10.02
CA LYS A 139 9.76 3.04 -9.35
C LYS A 139 9.59 1.69 -8.66
N PHE A 140 8.35 1.19 -8.51
CA PHE A 140 8.06 -0.15 -7.99
C PHE A 140 8.83 -1.26 -8.73
N VAL A 141 9.02 -1.06 -10.04
CA VAL A 141 9.78 -1.97 -10.90
C VAL A 141 11.23 -2.18 -10.46
N ASN A 142 11.79 -1.31 -9.63
CA ASN A 142 13.17 -1.39 -9.14
C ASN A 142 13.32 -2.20 -7.83
N LEU A 143 12.22 -2.74 -7.29
CA LEU A 143 12.29 -3.59 -6.10
C LEU A 143 13.01 -4.91 -6.40
N LYS A 144 13.88 -5.34 -5.48
CA LYS A 144 14.49 -6.66 -5.56
C LYS A 144 13.44 -7.75 -5.29
N ALA A 145 13.51 -8.84 -6.05
CA ALA A 145 12.57 -9.96 -5.95
C ALA A 145 12.34 -10.47 -4.51
N PRO A 146 13.37 -10.65 -3.65
CA PRO A 146 13.15 -11.09 -2.27
C PRO A 146 12.36 -10.08 -1.43
N LEU A 147 12.61 -8.78 -1.62
CA LEU A 147 11.85 -7.74 -0.92
C LEU A 147 10.40 -7.71 -1.40
N LEU A 148 10.18 -7.81 -2.71
CA LEU A 148 8.83 -7.91 -3.27
C LEU A 148 8.08 -9.13 -2.72
N GLU A 149 8.74 -10.29 -2.61
CA GLU A 149 8.16 -11.49 -2.03
C GLU A 149 7.72 -11.28 -0.57
N LEU A 150 8.57 -10.64 0.24
CA LEU A 150 8.24 -10.29 1.63
C LEU A 150 7.04 -9.35 1.71
N LEU A 151 6.97 -8.35 0.84
CA LEU A 151 5.85 -7.41 0.78
C LEU A 151 4.55 -8.12 0.37
N LEU A 152 4.58 -8.96 -0.67
CA LEU A 152 3.41 -9.69 -1.14
C LEU A 152 2.91 -10.74 -0.14
N LYS A 153 3.71 -11.17 0.83
CA LYS A 153 3.26 -12.04 1.94
C LYS A 153 2.43 -11.30 3.00
N ARG A 154 2.50 -9.98 3.06
CA ARG A 154 1.83 -9.19 4.11
C ARG A 154 0.32 -9.15 3.91
N ASP A 155 -0.44 -9.39 4.97
CA ASP A 155 -1.91 -9.28 4.91
C ASP A 155 -2.39 -7.83 4.97
N ASP A 156 -1.54 -6.86 5.29
CA ASP A 156 -1.94 -5.47 5.56
C ASP A 156 -1.65 -4.50 4.41
N LEU A 157 -1.26 -5.00 3.23
CA LEU A 157 -1.05 -4.13 2.07
C LEU A 157 -2.37 -3.44 1.74
N ASN A 158 -2.32 -2.11 1.69
CA ASN A 158 -3.48 -1.28 1.47
C ASN A 158 -3.75 -1.05 -0.03
N LEU A 159 -4.00 -2.13 -0.77
CA LEU A 159 -4.28 -2.13 -2.20
C LEU A 159 -5.33 -3.19 -2.53
N ASP A 160 -6.16 -2.92 -3.53
CA ASP A 160 -7.04 -3.95 -4.07
C ASP A 160 -6.18 -5.04 -4.72
N GLU A 161 -6.56 -6.31 -4.58
CA GLU A 161 -5.69 -7.40 -5.02
C GLU A 161 -5.44 -7.36 -6.55
N ILE A 162 -6.36 -6.76 -7.31
CA ILE A 162 -6.15 -6.50 -8.73
C ILE A 162 -5.02 -5.50 -9.00
N GLU A 163 -4.86 -4.47 -8.17
CA GLU A 163 -3.76 -3.51 -8.26
C GLU A 163 -2.42 -4.16 -7.91
N VAL A 164 -2.44 -5.09 -6.93
CA VAL A 164 -1.27 -5.90 -6.57
C VAL A 164 -0.84 -6.76 -7.77
N TRP A 165 -1.80 -7.45 -8.39
CA TRP A 165 -1.55 -8.25 -9.60
C TRP A 165 -0.94 -7.41 -10.74
N GLU A 166 -1.54 -6.27 -11.07
CA GLU A 166 -1.02 -5.42 -12.15
C GLU A 166 0.38 -4.87 -11.86
N SER A 167 0.64 -4.52 -10.61
CA SER A 167 1.96 -4.04 -10.18
C SER A 167 3.02 -5.14 -10.34
N LEU A 168 2.69 -6.38 -9.94
CA LEU A 168 3.57 -7.54 -10.12
C LEU A 168 3.84 -7.83 -11.61
N VAL A 169 2.82 -7.75 -12.46
CA VAL A 169 2.97 -7.94 -13.91
C VAL A 169 3.87 -6.85 -14.53
N LYS A 170 3.64 -5.58 -14.16
CA LYS A 170 4.51 -4.46 -14.59
C LYS A 170 5.96 -4.66 -14.14
N TRP A 171 6.16 -5.06 -12.89
CA TRP A 171 7.48 -5.40 -12.35
C TRP A 171 8.15 -6.52 -13.17
N CYS A 172 7.42 -7.59 -13.46
CA CYS A 172 7.94 -8.72 -14.24
C CYS A 172 8.42 -8.27 -15.63
N PHE A 173 7.61 -7.48 -16.35
CA PHE A 173 7.98 -7.01 -17.69
C PHE A 173 9.19 -6.09 -17.67
N ALA A 174 9.29 -5.21 -16.68
CA ALA A 174 10.46 -4.35 -16.51
C ALA A 174 11.73 -5.15 -16.19
N GLN A 175 11.63 -6.16 -15.33
CA GLN A 175 12.77 -7.02 -14.96
C GLN A 175 13.26 -7.89 -16.12
N GLN A 176 12.34 -8.40 -16.95
CA GLN A 176 12.67 -9.26 -18.08
C GLN A 176 12.91 -8.48 -19.38
N ASN A 177 12.67 -7.17 -19.40
CA ASN A 177 12.70 -6.31 -20.58
C ASN A 177 11.78 -6.84 -21.73
N ILE A 178 10.57 -7.25 -21.37
CA ILE A 178 9.57 -7.85 -22.27
C ILE A 178 8.44 -6.84 -22.58
N ASN A 179 7.85 -6.95 -23.77
CA ASN A 179 6.69 -6.15 -24.18
C ASN A 179 5.46 -6.49 -23.31
N ASN A 180 4.63 -5.49 -22.97
CA ASN A 180 3.44 -5.68 -22.14
C ASN A 180 2.22 -6.25 -22.89
N ASP A 181 2.33 -6.53 -24.19
CA ASP A 181 1.29 -7.11 -25.04
C ASP A 181 1.44 -8.63 -25.19
N PRO A 182 0.59 -9.45 -24.54
CA PRO A 182 0.64 -10.91 -24.59
C PRO A 182 0.56 -11.50 -26.00
N THR A 183 -0.07 -10.79 -26.93
CA THR A 183 -0.25 -11.27 -28.31
C THR A 183 1.06 -11.27 -29.12
N LYS A 184 2.11 -10.62 -28.61
CA LYS A 184 3.41 -10.48 -29.27
C LYS A 184 4.48 -11.41 -28.69
N TRP A 185 4.20 -12.15 -27.63
CA TRP A 185 5.19 -12.99 -26.96
C TRP A 185 5.55 -14.22 -27.79
N ASP A 186 6.84 -14.50 -27.85
CA ASP A 186 7.32 -15.79 -28.33
C ASP A 186 7.43 -16.82 -27.18
N LYS A 187 7.90 -18.03 -27.51
CA LYS A 187 8.04 -19.11 -26.54
C LYS A 187 9.09 -18.83 -25.46
N ASP A 188 10.14 -18.07 -25.79
CA ASP A 188 11.19 -17.69 -24.84
C ASP A 188 10.67 -16.63 -23.87
N ASP A 189 9.93 -15.64 -24.37
CA ASP A 189 9.23 -14.64 -23.56
C ASP A 189 8.28 -15.30 -22.55
N ILE A 190 7.42 -16.22 -23.00
CA ILE A 190 6.51 -16.99 -22.13
C ILE A 190 7.31 -17.69 -21.03
N THR A 191 8.40 -18.39 -21.39
CA THR A 191 9.22 -19.13 -20.43
C THR A 191 9.88 -18.21 -19.38
N LYS A 192 10.31 -17.01 -19.77
CA LYS A 192 10.89 -16.01 -18.86
C LYS A 192 9.83 -15.48 -17.89
N ILE A 193 8.66 -15.14 -18.39
CA ILE A 193 7.56 -14.61 -17.57
C ILE A 193 7.09 -15.67 -16.59
N GLU A 194 6.86 -16.90 -17.03
CA GLU A 194 6.48 -18.03 -16.16
C GLU A 194 7.47 -18.20 -15.02
N ARG A 195 8.78 -18.27 -15.33
CA ARG A 195 9.82 -18.41 -14.30
C ARG A 195 9.87 -17.24 -13.33
N SER A 196 9.70 -16.03 -13.84
CA SER A 196 9.73 -14.79 -13.05
C SER A 196 8.53 -14.69 -12.11
N LEU A 197 7.33 -15.04 -12.57
CA LEU A 197 6.11 -14.96 -11.79
C LEU A 197 5.90 -16.15 -10.85
N HIS A 198 6.49 -17.31 -11.12
CA HIS A 198 6.24 -18.57 -10.42
C HIS A 198 6.26 -18.45 -8.88
N VAL A 199 7.25 -17.75 -8.32
CA VAL A 199 7.38 -17.58 -6.85
C VAL A 199 6.34 -16.65 -6.26
N PHE A 200 5.72 -15.79 -7.08
CA PHE A 200 4.76 -14.77 -6.65
C PHE A 200 3.31 -15.18 -6.87
N ILE A 201 3.00 -16.06 -7.84
CA ILE A 201 1.63 -16.53 -8.11
C ILE A 201 0.93 -17.04 -6.83
N PRO A 202 1.55 -17.86 -5.97
CA PRO A 202 0.90 -18.34 -4.74
C PRO A 202 0.67 -17.23 -3.68
N LEU A 203 1.27 -16.05 -3.86
CA LEU A 203 1.14 -14.91 -2.94
C LEU A 203 0.00 -13.95 -3.33
N ILE A 204 -0.57 -14.14 -4.52
CA ILE A 204 -1.70 -13.36 -5.02
C ILE A 204 -3.01 -14.02 -4.59
N ARG A 205 -3.90 -13.25 -3.96
CA ARG A 205 -5.23 -13.70 -3.53
C ARG A 205 -6.24 -13.57 -4.65
N PHE A 206 -6.10 -14.38 -5.71
CA PHE A 206 -6.98 -14.30 -6.89
C PHE A 206 -8.48 -14.38 -6.57
N ASN A 207 -8.88 -14.97 -5.43
CA ASN A 207 -10.28 -15.02 -4.97
C ASN A 207 -10.85 -13.68 -4.51
N ASP A 208 -9.98 -12.71 -4.24
CA ASP A 208 -10.36 -11.34 -3.89
C ASP A 208 -10.35 -10.39 -5.09
N ILE A 209 -10.12 -10.92 -6.30
CA ILE A 209 -10.23 -10.17 -7.55
C ILE A 209 -11.66 -10.30 -8.06
N GLU A 210 -12.29 -9.17 -8.43
CA GLU A 210 -13.64 -9.19 -8.99
C GLU A 210 -13.68 -10.00 -10.29
N PRO A 211 -14.78 -10.74 -10.58
CA PRO A 211 -14.86 -11.59 -11.77
C PRO A 211 -14.60 -10.84 -13.09
N ILE A 212 -15.05 -9.58 -13.15
CA ILE A 212 -14.84 -8.71 -14.32
C ILE A 212 -13.36 -8.38 -14.49
N ASP A 213 -12.67 -8.04 -13.41
CA ASP A 213 -11.24 -7.75 -13.41
C ASP A 213 -10.42 -9.01 -13.70
N PHE A 214 -10.80 -10.16 -13.13
CA PHE A 214 -10.16 -11.43 -13.44
C PHE A 214 -10.22 -11.71 -14.95
N PHE A 215 -11.39 -11.59 -15.57
CA PHE A 215 -11.56 -11.88 -16.99
C PHE A 215 -10.79 -10.89 -17.89
N TYR A 216 -10.83 -9.60 -17.61
CA TYR A 216 -10.23 -8.59 -18.50
C TYR A 216 -8.77 -8.26 -18.19
N ARG A 217 -8.26 -8.56 -16.99
CA ARG A 217 -6.93 -8.10 -16.52
C ARG A 217 -6.03 -9.22 -16.03
N VAL A 218 -6.57 -10.37 -15.63
CA VAL A 218 -5.78 -11.56 -15.25
C VAL A 218 -5.74 -12.57 -16.39
N TYR A 219 -6.90 -12.93 -16.94
CA TYR A 219 -7.03 -14.01 -17.93
C TYR A 219 -6.32 -13.74 -19.27
N ASN A 220 -6.03 -12.47 -19.60
CA ASN A 220 -5.18 -12.13 -20.75
C ASN A 220 -3.77 -12.73 -20.66
N TYR A 221 -3.35 -13.12 -19.46
CA TYR A 221 -2.06 -13.73 -19.17
C TYR A 221 -2.15 -15.24 -18.89
N LYS A 222 -3.26 -15.90 -19.27
CA LYS A 222 -3.51 -17.33 -19.03
C LYS A 222 -2.40 -18.27 -19.52
N ASP A 223 -1.64 -17.87 -20.54
CA ASP A 223 -0.58 -18.70 -21.14
C ASP A 223 0.67 -18.77 -20.26
N VAL A 224 0.82 -17.88 -19.26
CA VAL A 224 1.92 -17.87 -18.28
C VAL A 224 1.44 -18.20 -16.86
N LEU A 225 0.15 -18.51 -16.70
CA LEU A 225 -0.47 -18.83 -15.43
C LEU A 225 -0.72 -20.34 -15.30
N PRO A 226 -0.68 -20.90 -14.08
CA PRO A 226 -1.02 -22.30 -13.86
C PRO A 226 -2.44 -22.62 -14.37
N GLN A 227 -2.59 -23.70 -15.15
CA GLN A 227 -3.86 -24.05 -15.78
C GLN A 227 -4.96 -24.43 -14.76
N ASP A 228 -4.56 -25.06 -13.66
CA ASP A 228 -5.41 -25.35 -12.51
C ASP A 228 -5.93 -24.07 -11.85
N LEU A 229 -5.08 -23.06 -11.66
CA LEU A 229 -5.51 -21.75 -11.15
C LEU A 229 -6.59 -21.12 -12.05
N ILE A 230 -6.37 -21.10 -13.36
CA ILE A 230 -7.33 -20.53 -14.32
C ILE A 230 -8.64 -21.30 -14.30
N HIS A 231 -8.58 -22.63 -14.34
CA HIS A 231 -9.77 -23.48 -14.34
C HIS A 231 -10.59 -23.31 -13.07
N ASP A 232 -9.93 -23.34 -11.91
CA ASP A 232 -10.57 -23.26 -10.61
C ASP A 232 -11.28 -21.91 -10.40
N HIS A 233 -10.65 -20.81 -10.85
CA HIS A 233 -11.27 -19.48 -10.79
C HIS A 233 -12.45 -19.33 -11.73
N LEU A 234 -12.35 -19.84 -12.96
CA LEU A 234 -13.47 -19.82 -13.91
C LEU A 234 -14.64 -20.65 -13.39
N GLU A 235 -14.37 -21.84 -12.85
CA GLU A 235 -15.38 -22.70 -12.25
C GLU A 235 -16.10 -22.00 -11.10
N PHE A 236 -15.35 -21.39 -10.17
CA PHE A 236 -15.90 -20.65 -9.03
C PHE A 236 -16.84 -19.51 -9.44
N HIS A 237 -16.57 -18.83 -10.56
CA HIS A 237 -17.40 -17.70 -11.02
C HIS A 237 -18.57 -18.10 -11.92
N ILE A 238 -18.47 -19.23 -12.64
CA ILE A 238 -19.48 -19.67 -13.61
C ILE A 238 -20.49 -20.63 -12.97
N VAL A 239 -20.04 -21.50 -12.07
CA VAL A 239 -20.87 -22.57 -11.51
C VAL A 239 -21.46 -22.12 -10.16
N PRO A 240 -22.80 -22.10 -10.01
CA PRO A 240 -23.43 -21.77 -8.74
C PRO A 240 -23.02 -22.72 -7.61
N ASP A 241 -22.89 -22.18 -6.39
CA ASP A 241 -22.65 -22.93 -5.14
C ASP A 241 -21.34 -23.74 -5.05
N VAL A 242 -20.37 -23.49 -5.96
CA VAL A 242 -19.02 -24.08 -5.86
C VAL A 242 -18.23 -23.40 -4.75
N LYS A 243 -17.66 -24.21 -3.85
CA LYS A 243 -16.76 -23.73 -2.80
C LYS A 243 -15.33 -23.60 -3.33
N PRO A 244 -14.56 -22.58 -2.92
CA PRO A 244 -13.14 -22.50 -3.24
C PRO A 244 -12.40 -23.74 -2.72
N LYS A 245 -11.41 -24.23 -3.48
CA LYS A 245 -10.55 -25.33 -3.03
C LYS A 245 -9.67 -24.85 -1.87
N THR A 246 -9.39 -25.73 -0.90
CA THR A 246 -9.01 -25.42 0.49
C THR A 246 -7.65 -24.75 0.75
N ASN A 247 -6.92 -24.26 -0.26
CA ASN A 247 -5.58 -23.66 -0.10
C ASN A 247 -5.52 -22.19 -0.55
N VAL A 248 -6.60 -21.42 -0.31
CA VAL A 248 -6.64 -20.01 -0.71
C VAL A 248 -5.98 -19.13 0.36
N PRO A 249 -5.04 -18.23 0.00
CA PRO A 249 -4.55 -17.20 0.90
C PRO A 249 -5.71 -16.31 1.39
N LEU A 250 -5.74 -15.97 2.68
CA LEU A 250 -6.78 -15.11 3.25
C LEU A 250 -6.74 -13.71 2.63
N PRO A 251 -7.88 -12.99 2.53
CA PRO A 251 -7.90 -11.64 1.98
C PRO A 251 -6.97 -10.66 2.69
N ARG A 252 -6.34 -9.75 1.92
CA ARG A 252 -5.58 -8.65 2.52
C ARG A 252 -6.54 -7.74 3.27
N LYS A 253 -6.24 -7.49 4.53
CA LYS A 253 -6.94 -6.52 5.37
C LYS A 253 -6.40 -5.13 5.03
N SER A 254 -7.14 -4.39 4.22
CA SER A 254 -6.89 -2.96 4.08
C SER A 254 -7.05 -2.28 5.44
N ASN A 255 -5.99 -1.67 5.94
CA ASN A 255 -6.01 -0.82 7.15
C ASN A 255 -6.76 0.52 6.92
N LEU A 256 -7.36 0.74 5.75
CA LEU A 256 -8.26 1.87 5.57
C LEU A 256 -9.45 1.66 6.49
N LYS A 257 -9.65 2.61 7.42
CA LYS A 257 -10.94 2.82 8.06
C LYS A 257 -12.02 2.61 6.99
N PRO A 258 -12.98 1.69 7.18
CA PRO A 258 -14.02 1.46 6.19
C PRO A 258 -14.59 2.81 5.78
N LYS A 259 -14.45 3.17 4.50
CA LYS A 259 -14.93 4.45 3.97
C LYS A 259 -16.44 4.36 3.91
N LEU A 260 -17.06 4.62 5.05
CA LEU A 260 -18.49 4.48 5.23
C LEU A 260 -19.16 5.72 4.65
N ASP A 261 -19.98 5.54 3.62
CA ASP A 261 -20.74 6.63 3.00
C ASP A 261 -21.98 7.03 3.83
N SER A 262 -21.93 6.88 5.16
CA SER A 262 -23.03 7.18 6.08
C SER A 262 -22.86 8.54 6.74
N THR A 263 -23.97 9.26 6.92
CA THR A 263 -24.02 10.51 7.69
C THR A 263 -24.34 10.30 9.17
N ILE A 264 -24.75 9.08 9.56
CA ILE A 264 -25.23 8.75 10.92
C ILE A 264 -24.23 7.84 11.63
N ILE A 265 -23.62 6.89 10.92
CA ILE A 265 -22.65 5.94 11.46
C ILE A 265 -21.25 6.39 11.04
N GLN A 266 -20.29 6.34 11.97
CA GLN A 266 -18.88 6.62 11.72
C GLN A 266 -18.08 5.31 11.74
N SER A 267 -16.88 5.30 11.15
CA SER A 267 -16.06 4.08 11.04
C SER A 267 -15.76 3.41 12.38
N ASN A 268 -15.70 4.16 13.48
CA ASN A 268 -15.52 3.63 14.85
C ASN A 268 -16.74 2.85 15.39
N HIS A 269 -17.93 2.98 14.80
CA HIS A 269 -19.10 2.19 15.17
C HIS A 269 -19.11 0.81 14.51
N ILE A 270 -18.33 0.62 13.44
CA ILE A 270 -18.35 -0.61 12.63
C ILE A 270 -17.90 -1.85 13.41
N PRO A 271 -16.82 -1.82 14.20
CA PRO A 271 -16.42 -3.00 14.97
C PRO A 271 -17.48 -3.42 16.00
N LEU A 272 -18.17 -2.44 16.58
CA LEU A 272 -19.26 -2.69 17.52
C LEU A 272 -20.46 -3.33 16.82
N ILE A 273 -20.87 -2.80 15.68
CA ILE A 273 -21.96 -3.36 14.87
C ILE A 273 -21.62 -4.79 14.43
N ALA A 274 -20.41 -5.02 13.93
CA ALA A 274 -19.94 -6.35 13.57
C ALA A 274 -19.99 -7.32 14.76
N SER A 275 -19.61 -6.86 15.95
CA SER A 275 -19.66 -7.67 17.17
C SER A 275 -21.11 -8.03 17.55
N TRP A 276 -22.07 -7.13 17.31
CA TRP A 276 -23.48 -7.39 17.53
C TRP A 276 -24.08 -8.41 16.55
N ILE A 277 -23.67 -8.37 15.28
CA ILE A 277 -24.09 -9.36 14.27
C ILE A 277 -23.72 -10.77 14.75
N ASP A 278 -22.47 -10.96 15.19
CA ASP A 278 -21.95 -12.24 15.68
C ASP A 278 -22.33 -12.55 17.14
N ARG A 279 -23.07 -11.68 17.83
CA ARG A 279 -23.43 -11.80 19.25
C ARG A 279 -22.22 -12.07 20.17
N LYS A 280 -21.12 -11.33 19.96
CA LYS A 280 -19.92 -11.43 20.80
C LYS A 280 -20.11 -10.71 22.13
N ASP A 281 -20.04 -11.47 23.23
CA ASP A 281 -20.27 -10.95 24.58
C ASP A 281 -19.01 -10.46 25.32
N SER A 282 -17.79 -10.79 24.86
CA SER A 282 -16.55 -10.54 25.65
C SER A 282 -15.36 -9.95 24.88
N LEU A 283 -15.24 -10.19 23.58
CA LEU A 283 -14.16 -9.68 22.74
C LEU A 283 -14.75 -9.03 21.48
N HIS A 284 -15.05 -7.73 21.57
CA HIS A 284 -15.49 -6.98 20.40
C HIS A 284 -14.41 -6.98 19.32
N TYR A 285 -14.84 -6.95 18.06
CA TYR A 285 -13.95 -6.60 16.97
C TYR A 285 -13.35 -5.20 17.22
N ASN A 286 -12.14 -4.98 16.75
CA ASN A 286 -11.52 -3.68 16.59
C ASN A 286 -11.57 -3.29 15.10
N ASN A 287 -11.09 -2.09 14.74
CA ASN A 287 -11.11 -1.65 13.34
C ASN A 287 -10.25 -2.50 12.40
N GLU A 288 -9.39 -3.37 12.93
CA GLU A 288 -8.37 -4.14 12.21
C GLU A 288 -8.78 -5.60 11.98
N ASN A 289 -9.87 -6.08 12.60
CA ASN A 289 -10.27 -7.49 12.55
C ASN A 289 -11.76 -7.72 12.27
N ILE A 290 -12.41 -6.77 11.58
CA ILE A 290 -13.81 -6.85 11.18
C ILE A 290 -13.98 -7.84 10.03
N PRO A 291 -14.84 -8.88 10.14
CA PRO A 291 -15.01 -9.89 9.08
C PRO A 291 -16.04 -9.48 8.01
N TYR A 292 -16.57 -8.26 8.06
CA TYR A 292 -17.66 -7.79 7.19
C TYR A 292 -17.27 -6.53 6.41
N ASN A 293 -17.72 -6.47 5.17
CA ASN A 293 -17.71 -5.26 4.36
C ASN A 293 -19.10 -4.58 4.42
N PHE A 294 -19.15 -3.33 4.86
CA PHE A 294 -20.40 -2.57 5.00
C PHE A 294 -20.61 -1.65 3.80
N LYS A 295 -21.63 -1.95 2.99
CA LYS A 295 -22.04 -1.13 1.84
C LYS A 295 -23.32 -0.38 2.16
N LEU A 296 -23.33 0.94 1.95
CA LEU A 296 -24.56 1.73 2.08
C LEU A 296 -25.50 1.42 0.89
N LEU A 297 -26.71 0.95 1.19
CA LEU A 297 -27.74 0.64 0.19
C LEU A 297 -28.77 1.77 0.03
N TYR A 298 -29.13 2.44 1.12
CA TYR A 298 -30.19 3.44 1.14
C TYR A 298 -29.92 4.49 2.22
N HIS A 299 -30.17 5.76 1.89
CA HIS A 299 -30.21 6.82 2.90
C HIS A 299 -31.15 7.97 2.51
N THR A 300 -31.84 8.51 3.51
CA THR A 300 -32.89 9.53 3.34
C THR A 300 -32.39 10.89 2.86
N GLY A 301 -31.07 11.10 2.85
CA GLY A 301 -30.44 12.32 2.34
C GLY A 301 -30.28 12.36 0.82
N ARG A 302 -30.11 11.20 0.15
CA ARG A 302 -30.11 11.11 -1.34
C ARG A 302 -31.38 10.45 -1.88
N ASN A 303 -32.04 9.62 -1.09
CA ASN A 303 -33.23 8.90 -1.51
C ASN A 303 -34.48 9.46 -0.81
N ARG A 304 -35.63 9.31 -1.45
CA ARG A 304 -36.90 9.71 -0.88
C ARG A 304 -37.24 8.84 0.33
N PHE A 305 -37.74 9.46 1.40
CA PHE A 305 -38.18 8.79 2.61
C PHE A 305 -39.57 8.16 2.41
N ASP A 306 -39.60 7.04 1.70
CA ASP A 306 -40.80 6.24 1.45
C ASP A 306 -40.46 4.75 1.35
N ALA A 307 -41.46 3.91 1.65
CA ALA A 307 -41.30 2.46 1.65
C ALA A 307 -40.90 1.90 0.28
N ALA A 308 -41.42 2.44 -0.83
CA ALA A 308 -41.13 1.94 -2.16
C ALA A 308 -39.65 2.17 -2.52
N SER A 309 -39.08 3.29 -2.09
CA SER A 309 -37.66 3.60 -2.25
C SER A 309 -36.79 2.70 -1.37
N LEU A 310 -37.23 2.36 -0.16
CA LEU A 310 -36.52 1.42 0.71
C LEU A 310 -36.50 0.01 0.09
N HIS A 311 -37.67 -0.51 -0.29
CA HIS A 311 -37.82 -1.82 -0.93
C HIS A 311 -36.98 -1.94 -2.21
N ARG A 312 -37.04 -0.93 -3.10
CA ARG A 312 -36.25 -0.91 -4.34
C ARG A 312 -34.75 -1.05 -4.10
N ASN A 313 -34.24 -0.47 -3.02
CA ASN A 313 -32.79 -0.46 -2.75
C ASN A 313 -32.32 -1.62 -1.86
N CYS A 314 -33.18 -2.14 -0.98
CA CYS A 314 -32.78 -3.07 0.08
C CYS A 314 -33.30 -4.50 -0.13
N ASP A 315 -34.36 -4.71 -0.91
CA ASP A 315 -34.91 -6.05 -1.14
C ASP A 315 -33.91 -6.92 -1.91
N ASN A 316 -33.79 -8.19 -1.50
CA ASN A 316 -32.90 -9.19 -2.11
C ASN A 316 -31.41 -8.80 -2.14
N LYS A 317 -30.96 -7.94 -1.20
CA LYS A 317 -29.55 -7.54 -1.07
C LYS A 317 -28.76 -8.34 -0.02
N GLY A 318 -29.34 -9.43 0.49
CA GLY A 318 -28.74 -10.25 1.54
C GLY A 318 -28.98 -9.69 2.94
N ALA A 319 -28.07 -9.99 3.87
CA ALA A 319 -28.18 -9.54 5.25
C ALA A 319 -28.07 -8.01 5.34
N THR A 320 -28.98 -7.37 6.06
CA THR A 320 -29.09 -5.90 6.10
C THR A 320 -29.13 -5.36 7.52
N ILE A 321 -28.57 -4.17 7.70
CA ILE A 321 -28.69 -3.41 8.94
C ILE A 321 -29.34 -2.08 8.59
N TRP A 322 -30.34 -1.70 9.36
CA TRP A 322 -30.89 -0.36 9.30
C TRP A 322 -30.52 0.39 10.58
N VAL A 323 -30.20 1.67 10.43
CA VAL A 323 -29.89 2.56 11.56
C VAL A 323 -30.63 3.87 11.36
N ALA A 324 -31.30 4.33 12.40
CA ALA A 324 -32.00 5.61 12.44
C ALA A 324 -31.54 6.41 13.66
N LYS A 325 -31.52 7.74 13.51
CA LYS A 325 -31.24 8.68 14.59
C LYS A 325 -32.56 9.26 15.10
N ILE A 326 -32.76 9.25 16.41
CA ILE A 326 -33.95 9.86 17.01
C ILE A 326 -33.82 11.39 16.93
N GLN A 327 -34.84 12.05 16.39
CA GLN A 327 -34.85 13.50 16.21
C GLN A 327 -34.70 14.22 17.57
N GLY A 328 -33.81 15.21 17.63
CA GLY A 328 -33.53 15.96 18.88
C GLY A 328 -32.67 15.19 19.89
N SER A 329 -32.16 14.01 19.53
CA SER A 329 -31.31 13.17 20.40
C SER A 329 -30.01 12.77 19.70
N THR A 330 -29.02 12.35 20.49
CA THR A 330 -27.80 11.68 20.00
C THR A 330 -27.96 10.17 19.88
N GLN A 331 -29.11 9.62 20.31
CA GLN A 331 -29.37 8.19 20.30
C GLN A 331 -29.59 7.66 18.88
N LEU A 332 -28.94 6.51 18.63
CA LEU A 332 -29.13 5.70 17.43
C LEU A 332 -29.92 4.45 17.80
N ILE A 333 -30.86 4.10 16.94
CA ILE A 333 -31.60 2.83 16.99
C ILE A 333 -31.35 2.09 15.68
N GLY A 334 -31.48 0.78 15.71
CA GLY A 334 -31.31 -0.02 14.52
C GLY A 334 -31.74 -1.45 14.71
N GLY A 335 -31.63 -2.21 13.63
CA GLY A 335 -31.90 -3.63 13.64
C GLY A 335 -31.09 -4.34 12.57
N TYR A 336 -30.76 -5.60 12.83
CA TYR A 336 -30.11 -6.49 11.89
C TYR A 336 -31.13 -7.52 11.37
N ASN A 337 -31.13 -7.72 10.06
CA ASN A 337 -31.91 -8.73 9.37
C ASN A 337 -30.96 -9.71 8.69
N GLY A 338 -30.67 -10.83 9.34
CA GLY A 338 -29.80 -11.89 8.84
C GLY A 338 -30.59 -13.05 8.23
N TRP A 339 -31.24 -12.83 7.09
CA TRP A 339 -31.81 -13.79 6.10
C TRP A 339 -32.58 -15.07 6.55
N GLU A 340 -32.70 -15.44 7.84
CA GLU A 340 -33.31 -16.71 8.27
C GLU A 340 -34.80 -16.62 8.68
N LEU A 341 -35.46 -15.46 8.61
CA LEU A 341 -36.80 -15.29 9.22
C LEU A 341 -37.96 -14.88 8.30
N TRP A 342 -37.81 -14.89 6.97
CA TRP A 342 -38.91 -14.52 6.06
C TRP A 342 -39.40 -15.61 5.11
N LEU A 343 -39.05 -16.88 5.34
CA LEU A 343 -39.60 -17.99 4.55
C LEU A 343 -40.84 -18.69 5.15
N GLU A 344 -41.44 -18.20 6.23
CA GLU A 344 -42.75 -18.71 6.65
C GLU A 344 -43.73 -17.62 7.12
N LYS A 345 -44.93 -17.64 6.51
CA LYS A 345 -46.19 -16.91 6.78
C LYS A 345 -46.29 -15.53 6.12
N TYR A 346 -47.19 -15.25 5.17
CA TYR A 346 -48.43 -15.90 4.69
C TYR A 346 -48.52 -15.84 3.16
#